data_AF-A0A7S3L2D8-F1
#
_entry.id   AF-A0A7S3L2D8-F1
#
_cell.length_a   1.000
_cell.length_b   1.000
_cell.length_c   1.000
_cell.angle_alpha   90.00
_cell.angle_beta   90.00
_cell.angle_gamma   90.00
#
_symmetry.space_group_name_H-M   'P 1'
#
loop_
_entity.id
_entity.type
_entity.pdbx_description
1 polymer ?
#
loop_
_entity_poly.entity_id
_entity_poly.type
_entity_poly.pdbx_seq_one_letter_code
_entity_poly.pdbx_strand_id
1 'polypeptide(L)'
;MEAFPMDSIQQRLSAGLAIKGGGRGSLTRCVGRLGQLIVAQQQQQQETSDDATRQALAREIQAVYVELTKLALLAKRQRAELEGLPAEDSLDAAVRDAQGTVQELRSTHQHAKQTVACQREYEALAKVAATRYPTPRRVSQAQMDVVDKATRAAQDESTQLDAQRQVREKQFAALMQCMADLKQSLTEPLHVEVDANTSSSKEKTSADEDAMDVDKAQEGEGHDGGAENDEDGELYSDL
;
A
#
# COMPACT_ATOMS: atom_id res chain seq x y z
N MET A 1 53.97 12.88 27.17
CA MET A 1 54.20 14.33 27.41
C MET A 1 54.29 14.98 26.05
N GLU A 2 53.16 15.39 25.50
CA GLU A 2 53.14 16.06 24.19
C GLU A 2 53.72 17.46 24.32
N ALA A 3 54.56 17.82 23.36
CA ALA A 3 55.25 19.10 23.32
C ALA A 3 54.24 20.24 23.45
N PHE A 4 54.44 21.10 24.45
CA PHE A 4 53.85 22.44 24.42
C PHE A 4 54.20 23.07 23.06
N PRO A 5 53.30 23.86 22.45
CA PRO A 5 53.64 24.66 21.27
C PRO A 5 54.61 25.78 21.70
N MET A 6 55.84 25.36 22.01
CA MET A 6 56.95 26.18 22.45
C MET A 6 57.23 27.25 21.42
N ASP A 7 57.01 26.97 20.14
CA ASP A 7 57.22 27.90 19.03
C ASP A 7 56.41 29.20 19.21
N SER A 8 55.15 29.11 19.65
CA SER A 8 54.29 30.28 19.87
C SER A 8 54.72 31.13 21.08
N ILE A 9 55.26 30.48 22.11
CA ILE A 9 55.76 31.12 23.33
C ILE A 9 57.13 31.72 23.04
N GLN A 10 58.02 30.98 22.39
CA GLN A 10 59.35 31.40 21.93
C GLN A 10 59.25 32.60 20.99
N GLN A 11 58.30 32.61 20.05
CA GLN A 11 58.05 33.75 19.17
C GLN A 11 57.60 35.00 19.95
N ARG A 12 56.80 34.84 21.01
CA ARG A 12 56.36 35.96 21.86
C ARG A 12 57.46 36.46 22.79
N LEU A 13 58.32 35.56 23.27
CA LEU A 13 59.50 35.90 24.08
C LEU A 13 60.55 36.63 23.23
N SER A 14 60.81 36.17 22.00
CA SER A 14 61.76 36.80 21.08
C SER A 14 61.27 38.17 20.58
N ALA A 15 59.97 38.30 20.27
CA ALA A 15 59.38 39.58 19.88
C ALA A 15 59.41 40.63 21.02
N GLY A 16 59.35 40.20 22.29
CA GLY A 16 59.45 41.08 23.46
C GLY A 16 60.84 41.67 23.67
N LEU A 17 61.88 41.02 23.15
CA LEU A 17 63.28 41.44 23.24
C LEU A 17 63.72 42.33 22.07
N ALA A 18 63.02 42.28 20.93
CA ALA A 18 63.50 42.85 19.67
C ALA A 18 62.94 44.25 19.30
N ILE A 19 61.91 44.78 19.96
CA ILE A 19 61.24 46.00 19.47
C ILE A 19 60.98 47.02 20.59
N LYS A 20 61.69 48.15 20.52
CA LYS A 20 61.31 49.41 21.18
C LYS A 20 59.98 49.90 20.60
N GLY A 21 58.85 49.36 21.08
CA GLY A 21 57.51 49.91 20.80
C GLY A 21 56.43 48.98 20.20
N GLY A 22 56.59 47.65 20.20
CA GLY A 22 55.69 46.78 19.42
C GLY A 22 54.94 45.64 20.14
N GLY A 23 55.07 45.48 21.46
CA GLY A 23 54.53 44.31 22.15
C GLY A 23 53.01 44.32 22.34
N ARG A 24 52.25 43.70 21.42
CA ARG A 24 50.82 43.37 21.62
C ARG A 24 50.70 42.15 22.53
N GLY A 25 50.53 42.38 23.83
CA GLY A 25 50.25 41.32 24.82
C GLY A 25 50.88 41.59 26.19
N SER A 26 50.29 41.05 27.24
CA SER A 26 50.77 41.20 28.62
C SER A 26 52.18 40.60 28.80
N LEU A 27 52.40 39.36 28.35
CA LEU A 27 53.70 38.69 28.42
C LEU A 27 54.81 39.49 27.70
N THR A 28 54.54 39.94 26.47
CA THR A 28 55.52 40.69 25.67
C THR A 28 55.88 42.02 26.31
N ARG A 29 54.94 42.68 27.02
CA ARG A 29 55.21 43.88 27.82
C ARG A 29 56.07 43.58 29.04
N CYS A 30 55.78 42.52 29.79
CA CYS A 30 56.58 42.11 30.95
C CYS A 30 58.01 41.72 30.56
N VAL A 31 58.17 40.97 29.47
CA VAL A 31 59.50 40.59 28.94
C VAL A 31 60.26 41.82 28.42
N GLY A 32 59.59 42.74 27.74
CA GLY A 32 60.21 43.99 27.29
C GLY A 32 60.65 44.89 28.45
N ARG A 33 59.84 45.00 29.52
CA ARG A 33 60.21 45.72 30.75
C ARG A 33 61.35 45.05 31.49
N LEU A 34 61.31 43.72 31.61
CA LEU A 34 62.40 42.94 32.20
C LEU A 34 63.71 43.16 31.44
N GLY A 35 63.68 43.14 30.10
CA GLY A 35 64.84 43.44 29.26
C GLY A 35 65.37 44.85 29.46
N GLN A 36 64.49 45.86 29.59
CA GLN A 36 64.89 47.24 29.89
C GLN A 36 65.55 47.38 31.27
N LEU A 37 65.02 46.70 32.30
CA LEU A 37 65.59 46.70 33.64
C LEU A 37 66.96 46.00 33.68
N ILE A 38 67.13 44.89 32.94
CA ILE A 38 68.42 44.20 32.83
C ILE A 38 69.47 45.10 32.16
N VAL A 39 69.11 45.79 31.07
CA VAL A 39 70.01 46.74 30.39
C VAL A 39 70.35 47.93 31.29
N ALA A 40 69.36 48.49 32.00
CA ALA A 40 69.58 49.58 32.95
C ALA A 40 70.51 49.16 34.11
N GLN A 41 70.32 47.94 34.65
CA GLN A 41 71.18 47.38 35.69
C GLN A 41 72.62 47.17 35.20
N GLN A 42 72.80 46.70 33.96
CA GLN A 42 74.13 46.53 33.35
C GLN A 42 74.83 47.89 33.15
N GLN A 43 74.09 48.94 32.81
CA GLN A 43 74.63 50.30 32.64
C GLN A 43 74.94 50.99 33.98
N GLN A 44 74.25 50.64 35.06
CA GLN A 44 74.45 51.20 36.41
C GLN A 44 75.52 50.48 37.25
N GLN A 45 76.23 49.48 36.71
CA GLN A 45 77.24 48.68 37.43
C GLN A 45 78.46 49.45 37.98
N GLN A 46 78.57 50.76 37.76
CA GLN A 46 79.71 51.56 38.23
C GLN A 46 79.48 52.35 39.52
N GLU A 47 78.25 52.61 39.97
CA GLU A 47 78.00 53.39 41.20
C GLU A 47 76.83 52.83 42.01
N THR A 48 77.15 52.05 43.05
CA THR A 48 76.26 51.54 44.12
C THR A 48 75.05 50.71 43.69
N SER A 49 75.02 49.44 44.13
CA SER A 49 73.90 48.51 43.95
C SER A 49 72.62 49.02 44.65
N ASP A 50 71.71 49.65 43.90
CA ASP A 50 70.42 50.13 44.39
C ASP A 50 69.43 48.98 44.63
N ASP A 51 69.03 48.76 45.88
CA ASP A 51 68.10 47.70 46.30
C ASP A 51 66.72 47.82 45.61
N ALA A 52 66.33 49.04 45.23
CA ALA A 52 65.10 49.30 44.48
C ALA A 52 65.09 48.63 43.09
N THR A 53 66.24 48.61 42.41
CA THR A 53 66.37 47.97 41.08
C THR A 53 66.25 46.45 41.18
N ARG A 54 66.81 45.84 42.24
CA ARG A 54 66.70 44.40 42.51
C ARG A 54 65.26 44.00 42.82
N GLN A 55 64.55 44.80 43.63
CA GLN A 55 63.14 44.57 43.93
C GLN A 55 62.25 44.74 42.69
N ALA A 56 62.54 45.71 41.83
CA ALA A 56 61.82 45.89 40.56
C ALA A 56 62.04 44.71 39.60
N LEU A 57 63.27 44.22 39.48
CA LEU A 57 63.59 43.05 38.65
C LEU A 57 62.91 41.78 39.17
N ALA A 58 62.89 41.55 40.49
CA ALA A 58 62.18 40.43 41.10
C ALA A 58 60.67 40.47 40.83
N ARG A 59 60.05 41.65 40.92
CA ARG A 59 58.62 41.85 40.59
C ARG A 59 58.31 41.56 39.12
N GLU A 60 59.15 42.01 38.19
CA GLU A 60 58.94 41.76 36.76
C GLU A 60 59.17 40.28 36.40
N ILE A 61 60.14 39.59 37.03
CA ILE A 61 60.29 38.12 36.88
C ILE A 61 59.02 37.41 37.35
N GLN A 62 58.46 37.80 38.50
CA GLN A 62 57.22 37.22 39.01
C GLN A 62 56.04 37.50 38.06
N ALA A 63 55.96 38.70 37.49
CA ALA A 63 54.93 39.05 36.50
C ALA A 63 55.04 38.18 35.23
N VAL A 64 56.27 37.97 34.71
CA VAL A 64 56.52 37.05 33.58
C VAL A 64 56.07 35.62 33.92
N TYR A 65 56.39 35.13 35.12
CA TYR A 65 55.99 33.78 35.55
C TYR A 65 54.46 33.61 35.61
N VAL A 66 53.73 34.60 36.14
CA VAL A 66 52.26 34.56 36.19
C VAL A 66 51.68 34.55 34.77
N GLU A 67 52.20 35.37 33.87
CA GLU A 67 51.71 35.41 32.47
C GLU A 67 52.01 34.11 31.71
N LEU A 68 53.16 33.48 31.93
CA LEU A 68 53.47 32.17 31.37
C LEU A 68 52.52 31.08 31.91
N THR A 69 52.26 31.10 33.22
CA THR A 69 51.34 30.16 33.86
C THR A 69 49.91 30.32 33.32
N LYS A 70 49.46 31.56 33.14
CA LYS A 70 48.16 31.89 32.53
C LYS A 70 48.05 31.34 31.11
N LEU A 71 49.08 31.52 30.28
CA LEU A 71 49.09 30.98 28.92
C LEU A 71 49.04 29.45 28.91
N ALA A 72 49.77 28.80 29.82
CA ALA A 72 49.74 27.34 29.94
C ALA A 72 48.34 26.82 30.35
N LEU A 73 47.68 27.50 31.29
CA LEU A 73 46.31 27.16 31.69
C LEU A 73 45.29 27.40 30.56
N LEU A 74 45.42 28.50 29.82
CA LEU A 74 44.57 28.77 28.66
C LEU A 74 44.75 27.72 27.56
N ALA A 75 45.99 27.34 27.25
CA ALA A 75 46.26 26.28 26.27
C ALA A 75 45.66 24.93 26.72
N LYS A 76 45.78 24.60 28.01
CA LYS A 76 45.17 23.39 28.57
C LYS A 76 43.64 23.44 28.48
N ARG A 77 43.03 24.58 28.81
CA ARG A 77 41.58 24.77 28.70
C ARG A 77 41.10 24.65 27.25
N GLN A 78 41.78 25.28 26.31
CA GLN A 78 41.44 25.20 24.88
C GLN A 78 41.50 23.77 24.35
N ARG A 79 42.49 22.97 24.78
CA ARG A 79 42.54 21.54 24.45
C ARG A 79 41.36 20.77 25.01
N ALA A 80 41.03 20.99 26.28
CA ALA A 80 39.85 20.35 26.90
C ALA A 80 38.54 20.76 26.22
N GLU A 81 38.41 22.01 25.75
CA GLU A 81 37.25 22.46 24.97
C GLU A 81 37.19 21.79 23.60
N LEU A 82 38.33 21.59 22.93
CA LEU A 82 38.40 20.86 21.66
C LEU A 82 38.09 19.36 21.83
N GLU A 83 38.55 18.74 22.91
CA GLU A 83 38.25 17.35 23.25
C GLU A 83 36.79 17.15 23.67
N GLY A 84 36.16 18.18 24.25
CA GLY A 84 34.76 18.16 24.67
C GLY A 84 33.74 18.44 23.56
N LEU A 85 34.20 18.87 22.38
CA LEU A 85 33.32 18.96 21.22
C LEU A 85 32.96 17.54 20.75
N PRO A 86 31.67 17.28 20.46
CA PRO A 86 31.28 16.00 19.91
C PRO A 86 32.10 15.73 18.66
N ALA A 87 32.71 14.53 18.59
CA ALA A 87 33.44 14.11 17.39
C ALA A 87 32.52 14.28 16.18
N GLU A 88 33.05 14.82 15.08
CA GLU A 88 32.28 15.05 13.85
C GLU A 88 31.52 13.79 13.41
N ASP A 89 32.10 12.61 13.64
CA ASP A 89 31.49 11.30 13.42
C ASP A 89 30.15 11.09 14.15
N SER A 90 29.99 11.65 15.35
CA SER A 90 28.75 11.52 16.14
C SER A 90 27.62 12.39 15.59
N LEU A 91 27.95 13.57 15.03
CA LEU A 91 27.00 14.43 14.36
C LEU A 91 26.58 13.82 13.02
N ASP A 92 27.54 13.28 12.27
CA ASP A 92 27.27 12.58 11.01
C ASP A 92 26.38 11.35 11.21
N ALA A 93 26.62 10.57 12.27
CA ALA A 93 25.73 9.46 12.64
C ALA A 93 24.31 9.95 12.93
N ALA A 94 24.15 10.99 13.76
CA ALA A 94 22.84 11.56 14.07
C ALA A 94 22.13 12.12 12.83
N VAL A 95 22.86 12.72 11.89
CA VAL A 95 22.32 13.21 10.62
C VAL A 95 21.85 12.05 9.74
N ARG A 96 22.62 10.96 9.65
CA ARG A 96 22.21 9.76 8.88
C ARG A 96 20.97 9.12 9.48
N ASP A 97 20.89 9.00 10.80
CA ASP A 97 19.71 8.46 11.48
C ASP A 97 18.48 9.34 11.24
N ALA A 98 18.63 10.67 11.32
CA ALA A 98 17.57 11.61 11.01
C ALA A 98 17.11 11.51 9.54
N GLN A 99 18.04 11.31 8.60
CA GLN A 99 17.69 11.08 7.19
C GLN A 99 16.92 9.77 6.98
N GLY A 100 17.34 8.69 7.66
CA GLY A 100 16.64 7.41 7.63
C GLY A 100 15.21 7.52 8.13
N THR A 101 15.00 8.16 9.27
CA THR A 101 13.64 8.38 9.83
C THR A 101 12.79 9.23 8.90
N VAL A 102 13.33 10.30 8.29
CA VAL A 102 12.59 11.10 7.30
C VAL A 102 12.15 10.27 6.09
N GLN A 103 13.00 9.37 5.61
CA GLN A 103 12.68 8.51 4.47
C GLN A 103 11.57 7.50 4.82
N GLU A 104 11.63 6.90 6.01
CA GLU A 104 10.59 6.02 6.53
C GLU A 104 9.25 6.76 6.70
N LEU A 105 9.25 7.97 7.28
CA LEU A 105 8.05 8.79 7.40
C LEU A 105 7.45 9.17 6.03
N ARG A 106 8.28 9.40 5.01
CA ARG A 106 7.79 9.66 3.65
C ARG A 106 7.10 8.44 3.04
N SER A 107 7.69 7.26 3.20
CA SER A 107 7.12 6.00 2.70
C SER A 107 5.77 5.70 3.37
N THR A 108 5.71 5.78 4.70
CA THR A 108 4.47 5.57 5.47
C THR A 108 3.39 6.58 5.10
N HIS A 109 3.74 7.85 4.91
CA HIS A 109 2.80 8.88 4.44
C HIS A 109 2.24 8.58 3.05
N GLN A 110 3.09 8.10 2.13
CA GLN A 110 2.64 7.72 0.79
C GLN A 110 1.67 6.53 0.82
N HIS A 111 1.95 5.51 1.63
CA HIS A 111 1.03 4.40 1.84
C HIS A 111 -0.30 4.84 2.48
N ALA A 112 -0.24 5.74 3.45
CA ALA A 112 -1.45 6.30 4.06
C ALA A 112 -2.30 7.05 3.03
N LYS A 113 -1.68 7.85 2.14
CA LYS A 113 -2.38 8.53 1.03
C LYS A 113 -3.07 7.54 0.09
N GLN A 114 -2.38 6.47 -0.30
CA GLN A 114 -2.95 5.42 -1.16
C GLN A 114 -4.16 4.78 -0.47
N THR A 115 -4.03 4.44 0.81
CA THR A 115 -5.12 3.84 1.60
C THR A 115 -6.36 4.75 1.63
N VAL A 116 -6.16 6.06 1.85
CA VAL A 116 -7.26 7.04 1.83
C VAL A 116 -7.88 7.16 0.44
N ALA A 117 -7.09 7.09 -0.63
CA ALA A 117 -7.62 7.08 -2.00
C ALA A 117 -8.51 5.86 -2.25
N CYS A 118 -8.04 4.65 -1.92
CA CYS A 118 -8.84 3.43 -2.03
C CYS A 118 -10.11 3.49 -1.19
N GLN A 119 -10.04 4.01 0.05
CA GLN A 119 -11.23 4.20 0.89
C GLN A 119 -12.28 5.10 0.22
N ARG A 120 -11.86 6.21 -0.41
CA ARG A 120 -12.76 7.10 -1.15
C ARG A 120 -13.40 6.42 -2.34
N GLU A 121 -12.64 5.60 -3.06
CA GLU A 121 -13.16 4.80 -4.18
C GLU A 121 -14.19 3.78 -3.70
N TYR A 122 -13.92 3.04 -2.62
CA TYR A 122 -14.88 2.12 -2.02
C TYR A 122 -16.14 2.83 -1.53
N GLU A 123 -16.01 3.99 -0.89
CA GLU A 123 -17.17 4.79 -0.48
C GLU A 123 -17.98 5.29 -1.69
N ALA A 124 -17.32 5.69 -2.77
CA ALA A 124 -17.98 6.11 -4.00
C ALA A 124 -18.76 4.93 -4.61
N LEU A 125 -18.15 3.75 -4.72
CA LEU A 125 -18.80 2.53 -5.20
C LEU A 125 -19.96 2.11 -4.29
N ALA A 126 -19.80 2.20 -2.97
CA ALA A 126 -20.85 1.91 -2.02
C ALA A 126 -22.04 2.87 -2.17
N LYS A 127 -21.79 4.16 -2.40
CA LYS A 127 -22.85 5.15 -2.70
C LYS A 127 -23.55 4.85 -4.02
N VAL A 128 -22.82 4.48 -5.07
CA VAL A 128 -23.41 4.06 -6.35
C VAL A 128 -24.28 2.81 -6.17
N ALA A 129 -23.79 1.82 -5.43
CA ALA A 129 -24.55 0.61 -5.14
C ALA A 129 -25.83 0.92 -4.35
N ALA A 130 -25.74 1.74 -3.31
CA ALA A 130 -26.89 2.14 -2.50
C ALA A 130 -27.93 2.97 -3.28
N THR A 131 -27.48 3.79 -4.23
CA THR A 131 -28.37 4.65 -5.04
C THR A 131 -29.02 3.89 -6.20
N ARG A 132 -28.27 3.05 -6.92
CA ARG A 132 -28.80 2.26 -8.05
C ARG A 132 -29.58 1.03 -7.62
N TYR A 133 -29.19 0.40 -6.52
CA TYR A 133 -29.78 -0.84 -6.03
C TYR A 133 -30.27 -0.65 -4.58
N PRO A 134 -31.37 0.10 -4.38
CA PRO A 134 -31.86 0.41 -3.04
C PRO A 134 -32.42 -0.82 -2.31
N THR A 135 -32.79 -1.86 -3.07
CA THR A 135 -33.35 -3.09 -2.50
C THR A 135 -32.23 -3.97 -1.95
N PRO A 136 -32.26 -4.33 -0.65
CA PRO A 136 -31.28 -5.25 -0.08
C PRO A 136 -31.31 -6.59 -0.82
N ARG A 137 -30.13 -7.18 -1.06
CA ARG A 137 -30.00 -8.48 -1.77
C ARG A 137 -30.94 -9.55 -1.22
N ARG A 138 -31.10 -9.63 0.10
CA ARG A 138 -32.01 -10.60 0.75
C ARG A 138 -33.47 -10.41 0.35
N VAL A 139 -33.93 -9.16 0.22
CA VAL A 139 -35.30 -8.84 -0.17
C VAL A 139 -35.51 -9.16 -1.65
N SER A 140 -34.55 -8.79 -2.50
CA SER A 140 -34.59 -9.13 -3.93
C SER A 140 -34.60 -10.65 -4.14
N GLN A 141 -33.81 -11.41 -3.39
CA GLN A 141 -33.82 -12.87 -3.45
C GLN A 141 -35.18 -13.45 -3.03
N ALA A 142 -35.77 -12.96 -1.93
CA ALA A 142 -37.09 -13.41 -1.50
C ALA A 142 -38.18 -13.12 -2.54
N GLN A 143 -38.09 -11.99 -3.25
CA GLN A 143 -39.00 -11.68 -4.36
C GLN A 143 -38.81 -12.62 -5.54
N MET A 144 -37.56 -12.93 -5.91
CA MET A 144 -37.27 -13.92 -6.94
C MET A 144 -37.82 -15.30 -6.57
N ASP A 145 -37.62 -15.76 -5.33
CA ASP A 145 -38.12 -17.06 -4.87
C ASP A 145 -39.66 -17.14 -4.93
N VAL A 146 -40.37 -16.03 -4.71
CA VAL A 146 -41.83 -15.96 -4.85
C VAL A 146 -42.23 -16.06 -6.33
N VAL A 147 -41.56 -15.33 -7.21
CA VAL A 147 -41.81 -15.39 -8.66
C VAL A 147 -41.54 -16.79 -9.19
N ASP A 148 -40.43 -17.42 -8.81
CA ASP A 148 -40.08 -18.78 -9.23
C ASP A 148 -41.13 -19.80 -8.80
N LYS A 149 -41.67 -19.67 -7.58
CA LYS A 149 -42.77 -20.52 -7.11
C LYS A 149 -44.04 -20.31 -7.93
N ALA A 150 -44.39 -19.05 -8.23
CA ALA A 150 -45.56 -18.73 -9.03
C ALA A 150 -45.43 -19.27 -10.46
N THR A 151 -44.25 -19.13 -11.07
CA THR A 151 -43.96 -19.64 -12.41
C THR A 151 -44.07 -21.17 -12.45
N ARG A 152 -43.51 -21.87 -11.45
CA ARG A 152 -43.63 -23.34 -11.35
C ARG A 152 -45.09 -23.77 -11.20
N ALA A 153 -45.85 -23.12 -10.32
CA ALA A 153 -47.27 -23.43 -10.14
C ALA A 153 -48.09 -23.21 -11.42
N ALA A 154 -47.85 -22.12 -12.15
CA ALA A 154 -48.51 -21.84 -13.42
C ALA A 154 -48.11 -22.86 -14.50
N GLN A 155 -46.86 -23.32 -14.51
CA GLN A 155 -46.40 -24.34 -15.43
C GLN A 155 -47.06 -25.69 -15.13
N ASP A 156 -47.17 -26.08 -13.86
CA ASP A 156 -47.90 -27.28 -13.44
C ASP A 156 -49.39 -27.21 -13.84
N GLU A 157 -50.05 -26.07 -13.61
CA GLU A 157 -51.43 -25.85 -14.03
C GLU A 157 -51.60 -25.92 -15.56
N SER A 158 -50.68 -25.31 -16.32
CA SER A 158 -50.69 -25.39 -17.78
C SER A 158 -50.58 -26.82 -18.27
N THR A 159 -49.65 -27.60 -17.71
CA THR A 159 -49.51 -29.02 -18.09
C THR A 159 -50.75 -29.84 -17.75
N GLN A 160 -51.41 -29.54 -16.63
CA GLN A 160 -52.66 -30.19 -16.25
C GLN A 160 -53.80 -29.83 -17.21
N LEU A 161 -53.95 -28.56 -17.57
CA LEU A 161 -54.97 -28.10 -18.51
C LEU A 161 -54.74 -28.67 -19.92
N ASP A 162 -53.49 -28.76 -20.36
CA ASP A 162 -53.14 -29.39 -21.64
C ASP A 162 -53.51 -30.87 -21.65
N ALA A 163 -53.24 -31.60 -20.56
CA ALA A 163 -53.67 -32.99 -20.42
C ALA A 163 -55.21 -33.12 -20.48
N GLN A 164 -55.94 -32.23 -19.80
CA GLN A 164 -57.42 -32.22 -19.86
C GLN A 164 -57.94 -31.90 -21.27
N ARG A 165 -57.32 -30.94 -21.95
CA ARG A 165 -57.66 -30.58 -23.33
C ARG A 165 -57.47 -31.77 -24.27
N GLN A 166 -56.35 -32.49 -24.18
CA GLN A 166 -56.10 -33.69 -24.98
C GLN A 166 -57.17 -34.78 -24.74
N VAL A 167 -57.59 -34.98 -23.50
CA VAL A 167 -58.68 -35.93 -23.18
C VAL A 167 -59.99 -35.48 -23.84
N ARG A 168 -60.33 -34.19 -23.76
CA ARG A 168 -61.55 -33.67 -24.41
C ARG A 168 -61.51 -33.74 -25.93
N GLU A 169 -60.35 -33.48 -26.55
CA GLU A 169 -60.16 -33.64 -27.99
C GLU A 169 -60.40 -35.11 -28.41
N LYS A 170 -59.88 -36.08 -27.65
CA LYS A 170 -60.14 -37.51 -27.87
C LYS A 170 -61.62 -37.87 -27.70
N GLN A 171 -62.28 -37.37 -26.65
CA GLN A 171 -63.71 -37.57 -26.43
C GLN A 171 -64.57 -37.00 -27.56
N PHE A 172 -64.22 -35.80 -28.05
CA PHE A 172 -64.93 -35.15 -29.15
C PHE A 172 -64.75 -35.91 -30.46
N ALA A 173 -63.52 -36.39 -30.74
CA ALA A 173 -63.26 -37.25 -31.89
C ALA A 173 -64.09 -38.54 -31.84
N ALA A 174 -64.16 -39.20 -30.67
CA ALA A 174 -64.99 -40.39 -30.49
C ALA A 174 -66.49 -40.09 -30.69
N LEU A 175 -67.00 -38.98 -30.16
CA LEU A 175 -68.38 -38.55 -30.38
C LEU A 175 -68.69 -38.32 -31.86
N MET A 176 -67.80 -37.62 -32.56
CA MET A 176 -67.94 -37.38 -34.01
C MET A 176 -67.94 -38.68 -34.80
N GLN A 177 -67.10 -39.66 -34.43
CA GLN A 177 -67.12 -40.99 -35.02
C GLN A 177 -68.46 -41.69 -34.78
N CYS A 178 -68.96 -41.72 -33.55
CA CYS A 178 -70.27 -42.31 -33.26
C CYS A 178 -71.40 -41.64 -34.05
N MET A 179 -71.38 -40.32 -34.21
CA MET A 179 -72.37 -39.61 -35.03
C MET A 179 -72.26 -39.98 -36.52
N ALA A 180 -71.05 -40.18 -37.04
CA ALA A 180 -70.83 -40.63 -38.41
C ALA A 180 -71.33 -42.06 -38.62
N ASP A 181 -71.03 -42.97 -37.70
CA ASP A 181 -71.49 -44.36 -37.72
C ASP A 181 -73.02 -44.43 -37.66
N LEU A 182 -73.64 -43.62 -36.80
CA LEU A 182 -75.10 -43.56 -36.64
C LEU A 182 -75.79 -42.98 -37.88
N LYS A 183 -75.17 -41.96 -38.50
CA LYS A 183 -75.61 -41.44 -39.80
C LYS A 183 -75.50 -42.50 -40.88
N GLN A 184 -74.40 -43.25 -40.93
CA GLN A 184 -74.20 -44.35 -41.89
C GLN A 184 -75.25 -45.43 -41.71
N SER A 185 -75.50 -45.87 -40.47
CA SER A 185 -76.53 -46.86 -40.13
C SER A 185 -77.94 -46.40 -40.50
N LEU A 186 -78.25 -45.10 -40.40
CA LEU A 186 -79.54 -44.54 -40.83
C LEU A 186 -79.68 -44.45 -42.36
N THR A 187 -78.57 -44.30 -43.10
CA THR A 187 -78.58 -44.25 -44.58
C THR A 187 -78.48 -45.62 -45.24
N GLU A 188 -78.07 -46.67 -44.51
CA GLU A 188 -78.12 -48.04 -45.01
C GLU A 188 -79.59 -48.50 -45.09
N PRO A 189 -80.11 -48.85 -46.28
CA PRO A 189 -81.45 -49.41 -46.39
C PRO A 189 -81.47 -50.77 -45.70
N LEU A 190 -82.45 -50.99 -44.81
CA LEU A 190 -82.77 -52.28 -44.20
C LEU A 190 -83.07 -53.33 -45.29
N HIS A 191 -82.03 -53.97 -45.82
CA HIS A 191 -82.17 -55.22 -46.54
C HIS A 191 -82.35 -56.32 -45.50
N VAL A 192 -83.61 -56.55 -45.12
CA VAL A 192 -83.98 -57.73 -44.33
C VAL A 192 -83.92 -58.93 -45.27
N GLU A 193 -82.74 -59.55 -45.38
CA GLU A 193 -82.63 -60.91 -45.90
C GLU A 193 -83.03 -61.87 -44.77
N VAL A 194 -84.23 -62.44 -44.90
CA VAL A 194 -84.57 -63.71 -44.29
C VAL A 194 -83.77 -64.77 -45.06
N ASP A 195 -82.83 -65.47 -44.43
CA ASP A 195 -82.76 -66.93 -44.52
C ASP A 195 -81.66 -67.61 -43.69
N ALA A 196 -82.14 -68.58 -42.91
CA ALA A 196 -81.62 -69.93 -42.69
C ALA A 196 -80.14 -70.28 -42.99
N ASN A 197 -79.46 -70.71 -41.92
CA ASN A 197 -78.77 -72.01 -41.79
C ASN A 197 -77.26 -72.13 -42.13
N THR A 198 -76.58 -72.79 -41.18
CA THR A 198 -75.43 -73.72 -41.32
C THR A 198 -73.98 -73.21 -41.46
N SER A 199 -73.30 -73.22 -40.29
CA SER A 199 -72.15 -74.08 -39.92
C SER A 199 -70.76 -73.96 -40.57
N SER A 200 -69.78 -73.94 -39.64
CA SER A 200 -68.40 -74.48 -39.70
C SER A 200 -67.41 -73.68 -40.55
N SER A 201 -66.11 -73.59 -40.28
CA SER A 201 -65.19 -73.89 -39.17
C SER A 201 -63.81 -73.54 -39.75
N LYS A 202 -62.88 -73.04 -38.92
CA LYS A 202 -61.40 -73.06 -39.14
C LYS A 202 -60.86 -72.21 -40.31
N GLU A 203 -59.63 -71.69 -40.34
CA GLU A 203 -58.52 -71.46 -39.42
C GLU A 203 -57.52 -70.61 -40.25
N LYS A 204 -56.72 -69.78 -39.56
CA LYS A 204 -55.36 -69.31 -39.94
C LYS A 204 -55.13 -68.11 -40.88
N THR A 205 -54.45 -67.15 -40.24
CA THR A 205 -53.17 -66.46 -40.59
C THR A 205 -53.14 -65.37 -41.65
N SER A 206 -52.81 -64.16 -41.20
CA SER A 206 -51.69 -63.32 -41.69
C SER A 206 -51.56 -62.10 -40.77
N ALA A 207 -50.45 -61.99 -40.03
CA ALA A 207 -49.37 -61.03 -40.31
C ALA A 207 -49.60 -59.70 -39.57
N ASP A 208 -49.06 -59.66 -38.34
CA ASP A 208 -48.73 -58.45 -37.59
C ASP A 208 -47.70 -57.65 -38.41
N GLU A 209 -48.16 -56.54 -38.98
CA GLU A 209 -47.33 -55.38 -39.26
C GLU A 209 -47.62 -54.38 -38.15
N ASP A 210 -46.69 -54.19 -37.22
CA ASP A 210 -46.59 -52.89 -36.56
C ASP A 210 -45.13 -52.50 -36.36
N ALA A 211 -44.84 -51.37 -36.98
CA ALA A 211 -43.59 -50.66 -37.01
C ALA A 211 -43.26 -50.13 -35.62
N MET A 212 -42.06 -50.42 -35.13
CA MET A 212 -41.43 -49.61 -34.09
C MET A 212 -40.14 -49.00 -34.62
N ASP A 213 -40.23 -47.67 -34.75
CA ASP A 213 -39.32 -46.71 -34.14
C ASP A 213 -37.97 -46.46 -34.83
N VAL A 214 -37.97 -45.46 -35.72
CA VAL A 214 -36.78 -44.72 -36.16
C VAL A 214 -37.14 -43.25 -36.36
N ASP A 215 -36.73 -42.38 -35.43
CA ASP A 215 -36.05 -41.09 -35.68
C ASP A 215 -35.67 -40.49 -34.31
N LYS A 216 -34.39 -40.34 -33.93
CA LYS A 216 -33.32 -39.45 -34.44
C LYS A 216 -33.42 -38.01 -33.90
N ALA A 217 -32.26 -37.54 -33.45
CA ALA A 217 -31.88 -36.19 -32.98
C ALA A 217 -32.19 -35.93 -31.48
N GLN A 218 -31.34 -35.27 -30.68
CA GLN A 218 -30.22 -34.43 -31.05
C GLN A 218 -29.28 -34.24 -29.85
N GLU A 219 -28.01 -34.05 -30.19
CA GLU A 219 -26.93 -33.54 -29.36
C GLU A 219 -27.34 -32.31 -28.52
N GLY A 220 -26.83 -32.25 -27.30
CA GLY A 220 -26.92 -31.10 -26.41
C GLY A 220 -25.72 -31.12 -25.47
N GLU A 221 -24.64 -30.53 -25.94
CA GLU A 221 -23.33 -30.38 -25.31
C GLU A 221 -23.43 -29.84 -23.88
N GLY A 222 -22.72 -30.51 -22.97
CA GLY A 222 -22.33 -29.92 -21.69
C GLY A 222 -21.24 -28.88 -21.96
N HIS A 223 -21.64 -27.61 -22.04
CA HIS A 223 -20.73 -26.48 -22.00
C HIS A 223 -20.34 -26.21 -20.53
N ASP A 224 -19.19 -26.77 -20.14
CA ASP A 224 -18.47 -26.44 -18.92
C ASP A 224 -17.96 -24.99 -18.96
N GLY A 225 -17.99 -24.35 -17.80
CA GLY A 225 -17.73 -22.93 -17.61
C GLY A 225 -16.31 -22.52 -17.98
N GLY A 226 -16.19 -21.77 -19.07
CA GLY A 226 -15.06 -20.90 -19.35
C GLY A 226 -15.35 -19.51 -18.80
N ALA A 227 -14.62 -19.15 -17.75
CA ALA A 227 -14.57 -17.82 -17.18
C ALA A 227 -13.98 -16.78 -18.16
N GLU A 228 -14.23 -15.50 -17.84
CA GLU A 228 -13.42 -14.33 -18.20
C GLU A 228 -13.58 -13.80 -19.64
N ASN A 229 -14.57 -12.93 -19.78
CA ASN A 229 -14.48 -11.80 -20.69
C ASN A 229 -14.08 -10.55 -19.90
N ASP A 230 -13.40 -9.67 -20.63
CA ASP A 230 -13.22 -8.24 -20.37
C ASP A 230 -12.14 -7.88 -19.35
N GLU A 231 -10.97 -7.51 -19.87
CA GLU A 231 -10.56 -6.12 -19.69
C GLU A 231 -9.84 -5.59 -20.95
N ASP A 232 -10.57 -4.68 -21.59
CA ASP A 232 -10.10 -3.68 -22.52
C ASP A 232 -8.93 -2.86 -21.95
N GLY A 233 -8.18 -2.24 -22.87
CA GLY A 233 -7.73 -0.87 -22.61
C GLY A 233 -6.23 -0.66 -22.62
N GLU A 234 -5.65 -0.65 -23.82
CA GLU A 234 -4.67 0.38 -24.12
C GLU A 234 -5.26 1.75 -23.78
N LEU A 235 -4.63 2.50 -22.88
CA LEU A 235 -4.31 3.93 -23.04
C LEU A 235 -3.76 4.43 -21.70
N TYR A 236 -2.46 4.74 -21.66
CA TYR A 236 -1.85 5.92 -21.02
C TYR A 236 -0.34 5.69 -21.01
N SER A 237 0.28 5.93 -22.16
CA SER A 237 1.74 6.03 -22.32
C SER A 237 2.22 7.49 -22.29
N ASP A 238 1.52 8.36 -21.56
CA ASP A 238 1.96 9.75 -21.33
C ASP A 238 1.42 10.24 -19.98
N LEU A 239 2.25 10.14 -18.93
CA LEU A 239 2.33 11.01 -17.74
C LEU A 239 3.51 10.61 -16.84
#